data_AF-A0A7T8BC75-F1
#
_entry.id   AF-A0A7T8BC75-F1
#
_cell.length_a   1.000
_cell.length_b   1.000
_cell.length_c   1.000
_cell.angle_alpha   90.00
_cell.angle_beta   90.00
_cell.angle_gamma   90.00
#
_symmetry.space_group_name_H-M   'P 1'
#
loop_
_entity.id
_entity.type
_entity.pdbx_description
1 polymer ?
#
loop_
_entity_poly.entity_id
_entity_poly.type
_entity_poly.pdbx_seq_one_letter_code
_entity_poly.pdbx_strand_id
1 'polypeptide(L)'
;MNYKNSIWAKRILQLQHDDGSWGYFHTLSNPSPKQPMTTEQALRRLEILGFTYDDKPIRTAVDYLHHCLTGKIQLPDREEKIHNWKIFTDLMLAAWIRRFISNDKTANDIAEKWSEIINAAFKNKVYNNDLYVTTYRNLFGIKPRGDRLVDFVSFYQVSLLTNELNKDLEEAYFDYILEHETGIYYIYNKRLTIFPEKFRSKETGYYIRAIELLAKYDNPELKKKLMFAADWLQENKTEEGKWDLGIKSKDGINFPLSDSWRNENDRIDDCTYRIHSIVNKIIK
;
A
#
# COMPACT_ATOMS: atom_id res chain seq x y z
N MET A 1 -20.25 1.29 -5.99
CA MET A 1 -20.74 2.46 -5.23
C MET A 1 -19.76 3.61 -5.40
N ASN A 2 -20.20 4.87 -5.30
CA ASN A 2 -19.32 6.04 -5.40
C ASN A 2 -19.22 6.72 -4.02
N TYR A 3 -18.06 6.60 -3.36
CA TYR A 3 -17.83 7.12 -2.01
C TYR A 3 -17.15 8.50 -2.00
N LYS A 4 -16.91 9.11 -3.16
CA LYS A 4 -16.28 10.43 -3.28
C LYS A 4 -17.10 11.56 -2.66
N ASN A 5 -18.42 11.37 -2.54
CA ASN A 5 -19.35 12.33 -1.96
C ASN A 5 -19.63 12.11 -0.46
N SER A 6 -19.02 11.09 0.16
CA SER A 6 -19.19 10.76 1.58
C SER A 6 -18.71 11.89 2.49
N ILE A 7 -19.20 11.88 3.73
CA ILE A 7 -18.71 12.80 4.78
C ILE A 7 -17.21 12.61 5.02
N TRP A 8 -16.68 11.39 4.79
CA TRP A 8 -15.27 11.08 4.99
C TRP A 8 -14.41 11.75 3.93
N ALA A 9 -14.81 11.65 2.66
CA ALA A 9 -14.13 12.34 1.57
C ALA A 9 -14.13 13.85 1.80
N LYS A 10 -15.29 14.45 2.09
CA LYS A 10 -15.42 15.90 2.34
C LYS A 10 -14.49 16.38 3.46
N ARG A 11 -14.41 15.65 4.57
CA ARG A 11 -13.54 15.99 5.70
C ARG A 11 -12.06 15.97 5.33
N ILE A 12 -11.62 14.99 4.55
CA ILE A 12 -10.22 14.90 4.12
C ILE A 12 -9.90 16.06 3.17
N LEU A 13 -10.78 16.32 2.20
CA LEU A 13 -10.57 17.38 1.22
C LEU A 13 -10.51 18.78 1.86
N GLN A 14 -11.26 19.03 2.92
CA GLN A 14 -11.22 20.30 3.68
C GLN A 14 -9.89 20.54 4.39
N LEU A 15 -9.08 19.50 4.60
CA LEU A 15 -7.78 19.58 5.27
C LEU A 15 -6.61 19.72 4.29
N GLN A 16 -6.87 19.67 2.98
CA GLN A 16 -5.81 19.78 1.98
C GLN A 16 -5.27 21.22 1.97
N HIS A 17 -3.96 21.36 2.04
CA HIS A 17 -3.28 22.65 1.93
C HIS A 17 -3.21 23.11 0.47
N ASP A 18 -2.92 24.41 0.26
CA ASP A 18 -2.80 25.00 -1.08
C ASP A 18 -1.65 24.37 -1.90
N ASP A 19 -0.63 23.83 -1.24
CA ASP A 19 0.47 23.11 -1.88
C ASP A 19 0.10 21.70 -2.34
N GLY A 20 -1.10 21.21 -2.00
CA GLY A 20 -1.59 19.86 -2.32
C GLY A 20 -1.38 18.81 -1.22
N SER A 21 -0.65 19.14 -0.16
CA SER A 21 -0.34 18.22 0.94
C SER A 21 -1.42 18.22 2.04
N TRP A 22 -1.22 17.36 3.04
CA TRP A 22 -1.89 17.40 4.34
C TRP A 22 -0.85 17.58 5.47
N GLY A 23 0.24 18.30 5.19
CA GLY A 23 1.39 18.48 6.10
C GLY A 23 2.41 17.34 5.98
N TYR A 24 2.98 16.92 7.13
CA TYR A 24 3.85 15.74 7.24
C TYR A 24 3.37 14.58 6.37
N PHE A 25 4.32 13.93 5.72
CA PHE A 25 4.05 12.87 4.78
C PHE A 25 3.80 11.54 5.49
N HIS A 26 4.75 11.06 6.28
CA HIS A 26 4.80 9.65 6.69
C HIS A 26 3.72 9.30 7.73
N THR A 27 2.98 8.20 7.54
CA THR A 27 1.96 7.63 8.47
C THR A 27 2.43 7.44 9.92
N LEU A 28 3.74 7.32 10.18
CA LEU A 28 4.27 7.23 11.55
C LEU A 28 4.35 8.60 12.26
N SER A 29 4.20 9.70 11.54
CA SER A 29 4.03 11.02 12.14
C SER A 29 2.71 11.04 12.90
N ASN A 30 2.77 11.28 14.22
CA ASN A 30 1.60 11.27 15.08
C ASN A 30 0.64 12.41 14.71
N PRO A 31 -0.58 12.10 14.24
CA PRO A 31 -1.58 13.12 14.03
C PRO A 31 -1.87 13.86 15.34
N SER A 32 -1.99 15.17 15.26
CA SER A 32 -2.32 16.04 16.39
C SER A 32 -3.63 16.76 16.13
N PRO A 33 -4.28 17.39 17.12
CA PRO A 33 -5.46 18.21 16.87
C PRO A 33 -5.22 19.33 15.84
N LYS A 34 -3.97 19.82 15.71
CA LYS A 34 -3.58 20.83 14.71
C LYS A 34 -3.26 20.25 13.33
N GLN A 35 -2.89 18.97 13.28
CA GLN A 35 -2.58 18.26 12.05
C GLN A 35 -3.17 16.85 12.14
N PRO A 36 -4.47 16.72 11.86
CA PRO A 36 -5.24 15.52 12.18
C PRO A 36 -4.98 14.34 11.23
N MET A 37 -4.19 14.55 10.17
CA MET A 37 -3.89 13.56 9.15
C MET A 37 -2.55 13.88 8.48
N THR A 38 -1.87 12.86 7.98
CA THR A 38 -0.67 13.00 7.14
C THR A 38 -1.01 12.91 5.66
N THR A 39 -0.13 13.41 4.78
CA THR A 39 -0.31 13.30 3.33
C THR A 39 -0.47 11.85 2.89
N GLU A 40 0.30 10.93 3.45
CA GLU A 40 0.17 9.50 3.15
C GLU A 40 -1.21 8.93 3.57
N GLN A 41 -1.68 9.27 4.78
CA GLN A 41 -2.98 8.80 5.26
C GLN A 41 -4.12 9.33 4.38
N ALA A 42 -4.04 10.60 3.97
CA ALA A 42 -5.02 11.21 3.08
C ALA A 42 -5.05 10.52 1.70
N LEU A 43 -3.89 10.35 1.06
CA LEU A 43 -3.78 9.66 -0.22
C LEU A 43 -4.31 8.23 -0.14
N ARG A 44 -3.92 7.48 0.90
CA ARG A 44 -4.41 6.11 1.14
C ARG A 44 -5.92 6.07 1.27
N ARG A 45 -6.47 7.00 2.04
CA ARG A 45 -7.90 7.04 2.34
C ARG A 45 -8.71 7.47 1.12
N LEU A 46 -8.25 8.46 0.37
CA LEU A 46 -8.88 8.92 -0.87
C LEU A 46 -8.85 7.83 -1.95
N GLU A 47 -7.74 7.10 -2.11
CA GLU A 47 -7.66 5.93 -3.01
C GLU A 47 -8.76 4.90 -2.68
N ILE A 48 -8.93 4.57 -1.40
CA ILE A 48 -9.95 3.61 -0.92
C ILE A 48 -11.39 4.12 -1.18
N LEU A 49 -11.61 5.42 -1.09
CA LEU A 49 -12.90 6.05 -1.41
C LEU A 49 -13.14 6.21 -2.93
N GLY A 50 -12.20 5.76 -3.75
CA GLY A 50 -12.32 5.69 -5.21
C GLY A 50 -11.76 6.91 -5.94
N PHE A 51 -11.00 7.78 -5.28
CA PHE A 51 -10.32 8.89 -5.96
C PHE A 51 -9.19 8.37 -6.85
N THR A 52 -9.05 9.00 -8.02
CA THR A 52 -8.04 8.70 -9.04
C THR A 52 -7.32 9.99 -9.41
N TYR A 53 -6.31 9.89 -10.28
CA TYR A 53 -5.62 11.06 -10.81
C TYR A 53 -6.54 12.00 -11.62
N ASP A 54 -7.73 11.56 -12.03
CA ASP A 54 -8.71 12.44 -12.70
C ASP A 54 -9.39 13.41 -11.72
N ASP A 55 -9.21 13.21 -10.41
CA ASP A 55 -9.70 14.12 -9.39
C ASP A 55 -8.64 15.19 -9.04
N LYS A 56 -9.02 16.47 -9.10
CA LYS A 56 -8.12 17.61 -8.81
C LYS A 56 -7.34 17.48 -7.49
N PRO A 57 -7.94 17.04 -6.37
CA PRO A 57 -7.20 16.87 -5.11
C PRO A 57 -6.03 15.89 -5.22
N ILE A 58 -6.20 14.79 -5.97
CA ILE A 58 -5.15 13.80 -6.18
C ILE A 58 -4.07 14.36 -7.11
N ARG A 59 -4.43 15.04 -8.21
CA ARG A 59 -3.41 15.65 -9.08
C ARG A 59 -2.50 16.60 -8.33
N THR A 60 -3.09 17.50 -7.56
CA THR A 60 -2.34 18.51 -6.79
C THR A 60 -1.41 17.84 -5.77
N ALA A 61 -1.89 16.77 -5.11
CA ALA A 61 -1.05 16.00 -4.19
C ALA A 61 0.07 15.24 -4.92
N VAL A 62 -0.19 14.65 -6.07
CA VAL A 62 0.83 13.96 -6.88
C VAL A 62 1.88 14.94 -7.40
N ASP A 63 1.48 16.13 -7.86
CA ASP A 63 2.40 17.21 -8.26
C ASP A 63 3.29 17.64 -7.08
N TYR A 64 2.71 17.77 -5.88
CA TYR A 64 3.46 18.02 -4.65
C TYR A 64 4.50 16.92 -4.37
N LEU A 65 4.10 15.65 -4.44
CA LEU A 65 5.04 14.53 -4.24
C LEU A 65 6.16 14.52 -5.27
N HIS A 66 5.86 14.82 -6.53
CA HIS A 66 6.86 14.92 -7.59
C HIS A 66 7.85 16.06 -7.32
N HIS A 67 7.37 17.23 -6.86
CA HIS A 67 8.23 18.33 -6.46
C HIS A 67 9.12 17.99 -5.26
N CYS A 68 8.61 17.20 -4.30
CA CYS A 68 9.41 16.67 -3.21
C CYS A 68 10.48 15.68 -3.71
N LEU A 69 10.09 14.74 -4.60
CA LEU A 69 10.99 13.71 -5.14
C LEU A 69 12.13 14.32 -5.96
N THR A 70 11.84 15.39 -6.71
CA THR A 70 12.83 16.14 -7.51
C THR A 70 13.64 17.16 -6.69
N GLY A 71 13.34 17.32 -5.40
CA GLY A 71 14.04 18.26 -4.51
C GLY A 71 13.66 19.73 -4.70
N LYS A 72 12.59 20.02 -5.44
CA LYS A 72 12.05 21.39 -5.59
C LYS A 72 11.34 21.88 -4.33
N ILE A 73 10.74 20.96 -3.58
CA ILE A 73 10.11 21.21 -2.28
C ILE A 73 10.76 20.30 -1.24
N GLN A 74 11.05 20.83 -0.05
CA GLN A 74 11.53 20.02 1.06
C GLN A 74 10.34 19.41 1.81
N LEU A 75 10.41 18.11 2.10
CA LEU A 75 9.43 17.47 2.98
C LEU A 75 9.50 18.08 4.38
N PRO A 76 8.34 18.35 5.02
CA PRO A 76 8.33 18.87 6.39
C PRO A 76 8.75 17.82 7.43
N ASP A 77 8.75 16.54 7.06
CA ASP A 77 9.11 15.42 7.94
C ASP A 77 10.54 15.56 8.48
N ARG A 78 10.71 15.22 9.76
CA ARG A 78 12.03 15.22 10.40
C ARG A 78 12.89 14.12 9.80
N GLU A 79 14.11 14.47 9.41
CA GLU A 79 15.08 13.49 8.94
C GLU A 79 15.43 12.46 10.03
N GLU A 80 15.12 11.20 9.76
CA GLU A 80 15.53 10.07 10.59
C GLU A 80 17.00 9.72 10.35
N LYS A 81 17.74 9.42 11.43
CA LYS A 81 19.17 9.12 11.38
C LYS A 81 19.50 7.65 11.14
N ILE A 82 18.51 6.76 11.26
CA ILE A 82 18.73 5.30 11.31
C ILE A 82 18.90 4.72 9.92
N HIS A 83 18.04 5.13 8.98
CA HIS A 83 18.12 4.73 7.58
C HIS A 83 18.71 5.86 6.73
N ASN A 84 19.06 5.57 5.47
CA ASN A 84 19.37 6.65 4.53
C ASN A 84 18.07 7.41 4.24
N TRP A 85 17.95 8.63 4.79
CA TRP A 85 16.73 9.44 4.69
C TRP A 85 16.32 9.69 3.24
N LYS A 86 17.27 10.06 2.37
CA LYS A 86 17.00 10.37 0.97
C LYS A 86 16.51 9.15 0.20
N ILE A 87 17.20 8.01 0.29
CA ILE A 87 16.79 6.80 -0.44
C ILE A 87 15.42 6.31 0.03
N PHE A 88 15.17 6.38 1.33
CA PHE A 88 13.89 5.97 1.89
C PHE A 88 12.75 6.92 1.48
N THR A 89 12.96 8.23 1.55
CA THR A 89 11.95 9.21 1.09
C THR A 89 11.67 9.09 -0.39
N ASP A 90 12.69 8.89 -1.24
CA ASP A 90 12.50 8.66 -2.67
C ASP A 90 11.65 7.43 -2.95
N LEU A 91 11.94 6.32 -2.26
CA LEU A 91 11.14 5.09 -2.31
C LEU A 91 9.67 5.35 -1.94
N MET A 92 9.43 6.04 -0.82
CA MET A 92 8.07 6.32 -0.35
C MET A 92 7.30 7.20 -1.35
N LEU A 93 7.90 8.29 -1.81
CA LEU A 93 7.27 9.23 -2.73
C LEU A 93 7.00 8.58 -4.08
N ALA A 94 7.98 7.86 -4.65
CA ALA A 94 7.81 7.15 -5.92
C ALA A 94 6.71 6.08 -5.83
N ALA A 95 6.64 5.33 -4.73
CA ALA A 95 5.59 4.33 -4.52
C ALA A 95 4.20 4.99 -4.53
N TRP A 96 4.02 6.15 -3.90
CA TRP A 96 2.73 6.84 -3.87
C TRP A 96 2.37 7.51 -5.19
N ILE A 97 3.32 8.15 -5.88
CA ILE A 97 3.10 8.72 -7.22
C ILE A 97 2.61 7.64 -8.19
N ARG A 98 3.32 6.51 -8.24
CA ARG A 98 3.03 5.40 -9.17
C ARG A 98 1.69 4.70 -8.93
N ARG A 99 1.07 4.89 -7.76
CA ARG A 99 -0.28 4.38 -7.49
C ARG A 99 -1.38 5.17 -8.20
N PHE A 100 -1.11 6.40 -8.61
CA PHE A 100 -2.09 7.27 -9.26
C PHE A 100 -1.75 7.56 -10.72
N ILE A 101 -0.47 7.60 -11.09
CA ILE A 101 -0.01 7.83 -12.47
C ILE A 101 1.14 6.91 -12.86
N SER A 102 1.15 6.43 -14.10
CA SER A 102 2.18 5.51 -14.60
C SER A 102 3.32 6.20 -15.36
N ASN A 103 3.15 7.46 -15.76
CA ASN A 103 4.07 8.16 -16.67
C ASN A 103 4.97 9.20 -15.96
N ASP A 104 5.09 9.16 -14.64
CA ASP A 104 6.07 9.99 -13.93
C ASP A 104 7.48 9.44 -14.12
N LYS A 105 8.30 10.14 -14.90
CA LYS A 105 9.67 9.70 -15.22
C LYS A 105 10.52 9.51 -13.96
N THR A 106 10.49 10.44 -13.01
CA THR A 106 11.37 10.39 -11.84
C THR A 106 10.97 9.25 -10.90
N ALA A 107 9.67 9.03 -10.70
CA ALA A 107 9.19 7.90 -9.92
C ALA A 107 9.53 6.55 -10.60
N ASN A 108 9.49 6.51 -11.94
CA ASN A 108 9.88 5.33 -12.71
C ASN A 108 11.39 5.06 -12.64
N ASP A 109 12.25 6.09 -12.70
CA ASP A 109 13.70 5.94 -12.51
C ASP A 109 14.03 5.33 -11.13
N ILE A 110 13.21 5.60 -10.10
CA ILE A 110 13.34 4.97 -8.77
C ILE A 110 12.86 3.52 -8.80
N ALA A 111 11.72 3.24 -9.44
CA ALA A 111 11.20 1.88 -9.58
C ALA A 111 12.18 0.97 -10.33
N GLU A 112 12.80 1.45 -11.40
CA GLU A 112 13.82 0.72 -12.18
C GLU A 112 15.00 0.30 -11.30
N LYS A 113 15.53 1.21 -10.47
CA LYS A 113 16.63 0.88 -9.54
C LYS A 113 16.23 -0.21 -8.55
N TRP A 114 15.02 -0.12 -7.98
CA TRP A 114 14.53 -1.14 -7.05
C TRP A 114 14.25 -2.48 -7.76
N SER A 115 13.74 -2.44 -9.00
CA SER A 115 13.55 -3.62 -9.83
C SER A 115 14.88 -4.31 -10.13
N GLU A 116 15.93 -3.56 -10.47
CA GLU A 116 17.27 -4.13 -10.67
C GLU A 116 17.79 -4.85 -9.42
N ILE A 117 17.63 -4.24 -8.25
CA ILE A 117 18.03 -4.83 -6.96
C ILE A 117 17.30 -6.15 -6.70
N ILE A 118 15.98 -6.17 -6.88
CA ILE A 118 15.16 -7.35 -6.60
C ILE A 118 15.38 -8.44 -7.65
N ASN A 119 15.43 -8.11 -8.95
CA ASN A 119 15.77 -9.07 -10.00
C ASN A 119 17.14 -9.71 -9.75
N ALA A 120 18.14 -8.93 -9.33
CA ALA A 120 19.46 -9.48 -8.99
C ALA A 120 19.40 -10.39 -7.75
N ALA A 121 18.66 -10.00 -6.71
CA ALA A 121 18.49 -10.78 -5.49
C ALA A 121 17.77 -12.13 -5.74
N PHE A 122 16.89 -12.19 -6.73
CA PHE A 122 16.12 -13.38 -7.07
C PHE A 122 16.60 -14.09 -8.34
N LYS A 123 17.77 -13.74 -8.91
CA LYS A 123 18.23 -14.27 -10.20
C LYS A 123 18.23 -15.81 -10.31
N ASN A 124 18.34 -16.51 -9.18
CA ASN A 124 18.32 -17.98 -9.08
C ASN A 124 16.97 -18.52 -8.59
N LYS A 125 15.89 -17.74 -8.70
CA LYS A 125 14.53 -18.03 -8.18
C LYS A 125 14.44 -18.26 -6.67
N VAL A 126 15.48 -17.88 -5.93
CA VAL A 126 15.53 -17.90 -4.47
C VAL A 126 16.22 -16.63 -4.01
N TYR A 127 15.72 -16.01 -2.94
CA TYR A 127 16.29 -14.79 -2.39
C TYR A 127 17.76 -15.00 -1.98
N ASN A 128 18.63 -14.11 -2.46
CA ASN A 128 20.04 -14.05 -2.10
C ASN A 128 20.40 -12.66 -1.58
N ASN A 129 20.67 -12.59 -0.27
CA ASN A 129 21.00 -11.33 0.41
C ASN A 129 22.31 -10.69 -0.07
N ASP A 130 23.32 -11.47 -0.45
CA ASP A 130 24.59 -10.92 -0.91
C ASP A 130 24.42 -10.20 -2.26
N LEU A 131 23.59 -10.76 -3.15
CA LEU A 131 23.24 -10.13 -4.41
C LEU A 131 22.38 -8.88 -4.20
N TYR A 132 21.42 -8.93 -3.26
CA TYR A 132 20.66 -7.75 -2.84
C TYR A 132 21.59 -6.62 -2.39
N VAL A 133 22.45 -6.89 -1.40
CA VAL A 133 23.37 -5.90 -0.81
C VAL A 133 24.39 -5.38 -1.80
N THR A 134 24.91 -6.24 -2.68
CA THR A 134 25.90 -5.86 -3.69
C THR A 134 25.29 -4.96 -4.75
N THR A 135 24.12 -5.34 -5.29
CA THR A 135 23.42 -4.56 -6.31
C THR A 135 22.94 -3.23 -5.76
N TYR A 136 22.36 -3.23 -4.55
CA TYR A 136 21.99 -2.02 -3.83
C TYR A 136 23.20 -1.07 -3.69
N ARG A 137 24.38 -1.58 -3.30
CA ARG A 137 25.58 -0.75 -3.18
C ARG A 137 26.05 -0.19 -4.50
N ASN A 138 25.98 -0.98 -5.58
CA ASN A 138 26.38 -0.51 -6.90
C ASN A 138 25.52 0.67 -7.37
N LEU A 139 24.21 0.62 -7.11
CA LEU A 139 23.25 1.65 -7.55
C LEU A 139 23.22 2.88 -6.65
N PHE A 140 23.34 2.69 -5.33
CA PHE A 140 23.23 3.78 -4.36
C PHE A 140 24.56 4.23 -3.75
N GLY A 141 25.67 3.57 -4.07
CA GLY A 141 27.01 3.85 -3.54
C GLY A 141 27.22 3.47 -2.07
N ILE A 142 26.19 2.94 -1.39
CA ILE A 142 26.21 2.63 0.05
C ILE A 142 25.53 1.29 0.33
N LYS A 143 25.82 0.66 1.47
CA LYS A 143 25.07 -0.54 1.92
C LYS A 143 23.65 -0.16 2.35
N PRO A 144 22.67 -1.06 2.21
CA PRO A 144 21.35 -0.84 2.80
C PRO A 144 21.50 -0.71 4.33
N ARG A 145 20.80 0.25 4.91
CA ARG A 145 20.81 0.53 6.35
C ARG A 145 19.42 0.94 6.81
N GLY A 146 19.05 0.45 8.00
CA GLY A 146 17.73 0.62 8.59
C GLY A 146 16.78 -0.46 8.09
N ASP A 147 15.91 -0.92 8.99
CA ASP A 147 15.13 -2.14 8.81
C ASP A 147 14.35 -2.18 7.49
N ARG A 148 13.83 -1.03 7.03
CA ARG A 148 13.01 -0.95 5.79
C ARG A 148 13.80 -0.99 4.49
N LEU A 149 15.11 -0.77 4.54
CA LEU A 149 16.00 -0.91 3.39
C LEU A 149 16.76 -2.24 3.44
N VAL A 150 16.82 -2.88 4.60
CA VAL A 150 17.39 -4.23 4.77
C VAL A 150 16.34 -5.30 4.46
N ASP A 151 15.13 -5.14 5.00
CA ASP A 151 13.96 -5.95 4.69
C ASP A 151 13.04 -5.17 3.74
N PHE A 152 12.96 -5.64 2.50
CA PHE A 152 12.17 -5.02 1.43
C PHE A 152 10.69 -5.43 1.44
N VAL A 153 10.24 -6.28 2.37
CA VAL A 153 8.82 -6.69 2.46
C VAL A 153 8.03 -5.61 3.22
N SER A 154 7.93 -4.44 2.61
CA SER A 154 7.15 -3.30 3.11
C SER A 154 6.16 -2.82 2.04
N PHE A 155 5.11 -2.11 2.48
CA PHE A 155 4.13 -1.50 1.58
C PHE A 155 4.78 -0.73 0.41
N TYR A 156 5.87 0.00 0.65
CA TYR A 156 6.46 0.86 -0.37
C TYR A 156 7.11 0.05 -1.50
N GLN A 157 8.02 -0.87 -1.20
CA GLN A 157 8.65 -1.68 -2.25
C GLN A 157 7.64 -2.59 -2.94
N VAL A 158 6.77 -3.27 -2.19
CA VAL A 158 5.76 -4.16 -2.79
C VAL A 158 4.80 -3.39 -3.69
N SER A 159 4.44 -2.14 -3.34
CA SER A 159 3.63 -1.28 -4.21
C SER A 159 4.42 -0.69 -5.38
N LEU A 160 5.70 -0.38 -5.20
CA LEU A 160 6.53 0.22 -6.25
C LEU A 160 6.79 -0.78 -7.39
N LEU A 161 7.03 -2.04 -7.01
CA LEU A 161 7.46 -3.13 -7.90
C LEU A 161 6.32 -3.86 -8.61
N THR A 162 5.08 -3.40 -8.43
CA THR A 162 3.93 -3.97 -9.15
C THR A 162 4.18 -3.88 -10.65
N ASN A 163 4.31 -5.05 -11.31
CA ASN A 163 4.60 -5.22 -12.73
C ASN A 163 5.96 -4.68 -13.21
N GLU A 164 6.93 -4.50 -12.33
CA GLU A 164 8.28 -4.00 -12.69
C GLU A 164 9.33 -5.11 -12.77
N LEU A 165 9.02 -6.31 -12.29
CA LEU A 165 9.95 -7.43 -12.21
C LEU A 165 9.90 -8.29 -13.48
N ASN A 166 11.00 -9.01 -13.73
CA ASN A 166 11.00 -10.04 -14.77
C ASN A 166 9.99 -11.12 -14.39
N LYS A 167 9.10 -11.51 -15.32
CA LYS A 167 8.01 -12.48 -15.06
C LYS A 167 8.47 -13.74 -14.33
N ASP A 168 9.58 -14.33 -14.79
CA ASP A 168 10.15 -15.57 -14.21
C ASP A 168 10.68 -15.40 -12.77
N LEU A 169 10.99 -14.17 -12.36
CA LEU A 169 11.50 -13.84 -11.02
C LEU A 169 10.41 -13.25 -10.12
N GLU A 170 9.40 -12.64 -10.71
CA GLU A 170 8.25 -12.06 -10.02
C GLU A 170 7.51 -13.12 -9.19
N GLU A 171 7.37 -14.35 -9.71
CA GLU A 171 6.81 -15.48 -8.96
C GLU A 171 7.60 -15.83 -7.70
N ALA A 172 8.93 -15.90 -7.80
CA ALA A 172 9.80 -16.20 -6.65
C ALA A 172 9.77 -15.08 -5.60
N TYR A 173 9.73 -13.83 -6.05
CA TYR A 173 9.55 -12.66 -5.17
C TYR A 173 8.19 -12.71 -4.46
N PHE A 174 7.13 -13.07 -5.18
CA PHE A 174 5.79 -13.17 -4.63
C PHE A 174 5.68 -14.29 -3.58
N ASP A 175 6.26 -15.47 -3.86
CA ASP A 175 6.33 -16.58 -2.90
C ASP A 175 7.10 -16.17 -1.64
N TYR A 176 8.19 -15.43 -1.80
CA TYR A 176 8.94 -14.88 -0.66
C TYR A 176 8.07 -13.95 0.20
N ILE A 177 7.27 -13.06 -0.41
CA ILE A 177 6.35 -12.18 0.33
C ILE A 177 5.28 -12.99 1.09
N LEU A 178 4.68 -13.99 0.45
CA LEU A 178 3.61 -14.79 1.07
C LEU A 178 4.10 -15.52 2.33
N GLU A 179 5.33 -16.04 2.28
CA GLU A 179 5.97 -16.78 3.38
C GLU A 179 6.73 -15.89 4.37
N HIS A 180 6.80 -14.57 4.14
CA HIS A 180 7.54 -13.68 5.03
C HIS A 180 6.90 -13.59 6.41
N GLU A 181 7.64 -13.97 7.45
CA GLU A 181 7.12 -14.16 8.81
C GLU A 181 6.44 -12.92 9.39
N THR A 182 6.99 -11.75 9.07
CA THR A 182 6.53 -10.48 9.63
C THR A 182 5.47 -9.79 8.78
N GLY A 183 5.01 -10.44 7.70
CA GLY A 183 4.02 -9.88 6.78
C GLY A 183 4.56 -8.72 5.95
N ILE A 184 3.65 -7.87 5.47
CA ILE A 184 4.00 -6.67 4.71
C ILE A 184 3.99 -5.47 5.66
N TYR A 185 5.18 -4.98 6.01
CA TYR A 185 5.33 -3.88 6.95
C TYR A 185 4.53 -2.63 6.50
N TYR A 186 4.04 -1.86 7.47
CA TYR A 186 3.05 -0.76 7.38
C TYR A 186 1.58 -1.15 7.12
N ILE A 187 1.29 -2.40 6.75
CA ILE A 187 -0.11 -2.80 6.47
C ILE A 187 -0.54 -4.11 7.14
N TYR A 188 0.35 -5.09 7.35
CA TYR A 188 0.03 -6.34 8.03
C TYR A 188 1.29 -6.96 8.63
N ASN A 189 1.22 -7.47 9.85
CA ASN A 189 2.40 -7.83 10.66
C ASN A 189 2.55 -9.34 10.91
N LYS A 190 1.91 -10.19 10.10
CA LYS A 190 1.99 -11.64 10.18
C LYS A 190 2.15 -12.23 8.77
N ARG A 191 2.66 -13.46 8.71
CA ARG A 191 2.70 -14.25 7.48
C ARG A 191 1.32 -14.30 6.79
N LEU A 192 1.29 -14.14 5.48
CA LEU A 192 0.03 -14.03 4.72
C LEU A 192 -0.68 -15.38 4.52
N THR A 193 0.06 -16.49 4.60
CA THR A 193 -0.52 -17.83 4.56
C THR A 193 -1.17 -18.26 5.89
N ILE A 194 -1.08 -17.42 6.93
CA ILE A 194 -1.74 -17.63 8.22
C ILE A 194 -2.88 -16.62 8.36
N PHE A 195 -4.12 -17.13 8.36
CA PHE A 195 -5.30 -16.27 8.47
C PHE A 195 -5.46 -15.65 9.87
N PRO A 196 -6.08 -14.46 9.95
CA PRO A 196 -6.52 -13.90 11.22
C PRO A 196 -7.40 -14.89 12.01
N GLU A 197 -7.18 -14.99 13.32
CA GLU A 197 -7.93 -15.92 14.21
C GLU A 197 -9.44 -15.62 14.20
N LYS A 198 -9.81 -14.34 14.04
CA LYS A 198 -11.20 -13.87 14.03
C LYS A 198 -11.47 -13.06 12.79
N PHE A 199 -12.43 -13.52 11.98
CA PHE A 199 -12.87 -12.80 10.79
C PHE A 199 -13.38 -11.39 11.11
N ARG A 200 -14.24 -11.26 12.13
CA ARG A 200 -14.80 -9.95 12.57
C ARG A 200 -13.81 -9.16 13.42
N SER A 201 -12.73 -8.66 12.81
CA SER A 201 -11.65 -7.97 13.52
C SER A 201 -10.97 -6.87 12.69
N LYS A 202 -10.20 -6.00 13.36
CA LYS A 202 -9.31 -5.03 12.68
C LYS A 202 -8.21 -5.74 11.90
N GLU A 203 -7.70 -6.84 12.47
CA GLU A 203 -6.65 -7.64 11.88
C GLU A 203 -7.06 -8.19 10.51
N THR A 204 -8.30 -8.63 10.36
CA THR A 204 -8.84 -9.00 9.04
C THR A 204 -8.86 -7.83 8.07
N GLY A 205 -9.19 -6.62 8.52
CA GLY A 205 -9.10 -5.43 7.68
C GLY A 205 -7.68 -5.13 7.16
N TYR A 206 -6.67 -5.41 7.99
CA TYR A 206 -5.25 -5.30 7.65
C TYR A 206 -4.78 -6.42 6.72
N TYR A 207 -5.19 -7.67 6.99
CA TYR A 207 -4.95 -8.81 6.12
C TYR A 207 -5.52 -8.57 4.72
N ILE A 208 -6.79 -8.16 4.63
CA ILE A 208 -7.47 -7.80 3.38
C ILE A 208 -6.70 -6.71 2.64
N ARG A 209 -6.13 -5.72 3.35
CA ARG A 209 -5.32 -4.67 2.71
C ARG A 209 -4.04 -5.21 2.10
N ALA A 210 -3.39 -6.19 2.73
CA ALA A 210 -2.21 -6.84 2.18
C ALA A 210 -2.55 -7.67 0.93
N ILE A 211 -3.63 -8.45 0.98
CA ILE A 211 -4.12 -9.21 -0.19
C ILE A 211 -4.54 -8.27 -1.32
N GLU A 212 -5.20 -7.15 -1.01
CA GLU A 212 -5.57 -6.12 -1.98
C GLU A 212 -4.35 -5.50 -2.68
N LEU A 213 -3.23 -5.33 -1.97
CA LEU A 213 -1.99 -4.86 -2.55
C LEU A 213 -1.41 -5.88 -3.54
N LEU A 214 -1.35 -7.15 -3.14
CA LEU A 214 -0.82 -8.23 -3.98
C LEU A 214 -1.70 -8.51 -5.20
N ALA A 215 -3.02 -8.37 -5.07
CA ALA A 215 -3.97 -8.52 -6.18
C ALA A 215 -3.87 -7.41 -7.25
N LYS A 216 -2.99 -6.41 -7.08
CA LYS A 216 -2.67 -5.42 -8.11
C LYS A 216 -1.63 -5.91 -9.13
N TYR A 217 -0.92 -7.00 -8.85
CA TYR A 217 0.01 -7.59 -9.81
C TYR A 217 -0.80 -8.23 -10.94
N ASP A 218 -0.46 -7.92 -12.18
CA ASP A 218 -1.24 -8.32 -13.36
C ASP A 218 -0.95 -9.77 -13.79
N ASN A 219 0.16 -10.34 -13.33
CA ASN A 219 0.57 -11.70 -13.65
C ASN A 219 -0.46 -12.73 -13.14
N PRO A 220 -1.14 -13.48 -14.04
CA PRO A 220 -2.19 -14.41 -13.66
C PRO A 220 -1.73 -15.55 -12.74
N GLU A 221 -0.47 -15.99 -12.84
CA GLU A 221 0.04 -17.05 -11.96
C GLU A 221 0.13 -16.59 -10.50
N LEU A 222 0.38 -15.30 -10.26
CA LEU A 222 0.40 -14.74 -8.91
C LEU A 222 -1.01 -14.65 -8.32
N LYS A 223 -2.01 -14.37 -9.15
CA LYS A 223 -3.41 -14.38 -8.72
C LYS A 223 -3.84 -15.78 -8.29
N LYS A 224 -3.43 -16.83 -9.01
CA LYS A 224 -3.67 -18.22 -8.59
C LYS A 224 -3.07 -18.50 -7.21
N LYS A 225 -1.88 -17.96 -6.92
CA LYS A 225 -1.25 -18.07 -5.59
C LYS A 225 -2.03 -17.34 -4.48
N LEU A 226 -2.96 -16.44 -4.81
CA LEU A 226 -3.86 -15.80 -3.84
C LEU A 226 -5.21 -16.51 -3.65
N MET A 227 -5.46 -17.63 -4.33
CA MET A 227 -6.75 -18.35 -4.24
C MET A 227 -7.08 -18.79 -2.82
N PHE A 228 -6.08 -19.19 -2.02
CA PHE A 228 -6.31 -19.54 -0.61
C PHE A 228 -6.97 -18.40 0.19
N ALA A 229 -6.60 -17.15 -0.10
CA ALA A 229 -7.20 -15.98 0.53
C ALA A 229 -8.62 -15.72 -0.01
N ALA A 230 -8.85 -15.92 -1.30
CA ALA A 230 -10.19 -15.80 -1.88
C ALA A 230 -11.14 -16.86 -1.30
N ASP A 231 -10.70 -18.11 -1.18
CA ASP A 231 -11.48 -19.20 -0.61
C ASP A 231 -11.83 -18.92 0.85
N TRP A 232 -10.84 -18.51 1.66
CA TRP A 232 -11.09 -18.11 3.05
C TRP A 232 -12.08 -16.95 3.17
N LEU A 233 -11.98 -15.93 2.29
CA LEU A 233 -12.97 -14.85 2.26
C LEU A 233 -14.35 -15.41 1.93
N GLN A 234 -14.48 -16.29 0.94
CA GLN A 234 -15.76 -16.87 0.54
C GLN A 234 -16.41 -17.73 1.64
N GLU A 235 -15.60 -18.51 2.37
CA GLU A 235 -16.06 -19.31 3.52
C GLU A 235 -16.62 -18.46 4.67
N ASN A 236 -16.16 -17.21 4.79
CA ASN A 236 -16.61 -16.28 5.83
C ASN A 236 -17.79 -15.38 5.39
N LYS A 237 -18.50 -15.76 4.31
CA LYS A 237 -19.76 -15.13 3.95
C LYS A 237 -20.85 -15.41 5.00
N THR A 238 -21.70 -14.43 5.20
CA THR A 238 -22.99 -14.59 5.88
C THR A 238 -23.94 -15.46 5.05
N GLU A 239 -25.02 -15.94 5.66
CA GLU A 239 -26.08 -16.71 4.97
C GLU A 239 -26.68 -15.93 3.78
N GLU A 240 -26.68 -14.61 3.84
CA GLU A 240 -27.14 -13.71 2.76
C GLU A 240 -26.09 -13.50 1.66
N GLY A 241 -24.94 -14.18 1.73
CA GLY A 241 -23.84 -14.07 0.76
C GLY A 241 -23.02 -12.78 0.86
N LYS A 242 -23.18 -12.01 1.95
CA LYS A 242 -22.47 -10.76 2.23
C LYS A 242 -21.36 -10.94 3.26
N TRP A 243 -20.55 -9.92 3.50
CA TRP A 243 -19.50 -9.93 4.53
C TRP A 243 -19.70 -8.84 5.58
N ASP A 244 -19.36 -9.16 6.83
CA ASP A 244 -19.31 -8.21 7.92
C ASP A 244 -18.02 -8.39 8.71
N LEU A 245 -17.18 -7.36 8.79
CA LEU A 245 -15.98 -7.38 9.65
C LEU A 245 -16.26 -6.92 11.09
N GLY A 246 -17.51 -6.58 11.40
CA GLY A 246 -17.97 -6.15 12.71
C GLY A 246 -17.55 -4.73 13.07
N ILE A 247 -18.24 -4.15 14.06
CA ILE A 247 -18.09 -2.75 14.47
C ILE A 247 -16.64 -2.35 14.81
N LYS A 248 -15.87 -3.30 15.37
CA LYS A 248 -14.49 -3.08 15.82
C LYS A 248 -13.50 -2.89 14.68
N SER A 249 -13.82 -3.27 13.44
CA SER A 249 -12.93 -3.12 12.28
C SER A 249 -12.76 -1.69 11.79
N LYS A 250 -13.53 -0.72 12.34
CA LYS A 250 -13.32 0.71 12.08
C LYS A 250 -11.93 1.17 12.50
N ASP A 251 -11.17 1.70 11.55
CA ASP A 251 -9.80 2.17 11.75
C ASP A 251 -9.57 3.60 11.22
N GLY A 252 -10.54 4.19 10.51
CA GLY A 252 -10.44 5.54 9.96
C GLY A 252 -9.65 5.62 8.65
N ILE A 253 -9.08 4.51 8.18
CA ILE A 253 -8.30 4.41 6.94
C ILE A 253 -9.01 3.48 5.96
N ASN A 254 -9.19 2.22 6.33
CA ASN A 254 -9.86 1.23 5.50
C ASN A 254 -11.39 1.34 5.59
N PHE A 255 -11.91 1.58 6.80
CA PHE A 255 -13.35 1.67 7.07
C PHE A 255 -13.68 2.87 7.96
N PRO A 256 -14.89 3.44 7.83
CA PRO A 256 -16.02 3.05 6.95
C PRO A 256 -15.81 3.44 5.47
N LEU A 257 -16.74 3.18 4.57
CA LEU A 257 -16.79 3.82 3.23
C LEU A 257 -18.04 4.71 3.12
N SER A 258 -19.19 4.19 3.53
CA SER A 258 -20.46 4.89 3.73
C SER A 258 -20.45 5.85 4.93
N ASP A 259 -21.43 6.74 5.01
CA ASP A 259 -21.49 7.79 6.05
C ASP A 259 -21.74 7.25 7.47
N SER A 260 -22.40 6.09 7.62
CA SER A 260 -22.81 5.56 8.94
C SER A 260 -22.32 4.14 9.22
N TRP A 261 -21.12 4.04 9.80
CA TRP A 261 -20.60 2.75 10.31
C TRP A 261 -21.44 2.14 11.47
N ARG A 262 -22.27 2.95 12.13
CA ARG A 262 -23.13 2.50 13.22
C ARG A 262 -24.34 1.73 12.70
N ASN A 263 -24.79 2.03 11.48
CA ASN A 263 -25.82 1.27 10.82
C ASN A 263 -25.21 -0.06 10.34
N GLU A 264 -25.86 -1.16 10.66
CA GLU A 264 -25.38 -2.50 10.34
C GLU A 264 -25.39 -2.79 8.84
N ASN A 265 -26.44 -2.37 8.13
CA ASN A 265 -26.54 -2.60 6.69
C ASN A 265 -25.47 -1.82 5.93
N ASP A 266 -25.24 -0.55 6.29
CA ASP A 266 -24.18 0.28 5.70
C ASP A 266 -22.79 -0.34 5.92
N ARG A 267 -22.53 -0.86 7.13
CA ARG A 267 -21.29 -1.58 7.47
C ARG A 267 -21.11 -2.83 6.61
N ILE A 268 -22.15 -3.65 6.52
CA ILE A 268 -22.14 -4.89 5.72
C ILE A 268 -21.91 -4.56 4.24
N ASP A 269 -22.56 -3.53 3.72
CA ASP A 269 -22.42 -3.13 2.32
C ASP A 269 -21.01 -2.59 2.02
N ASP A 270 -20.41 -1.82 2.93
CA ASP A 270 -19.02 -1.37 2.83
C ASP A 270 -18.04 -2.56 2.81
N CYS A 271 -18.18 -3.49 3.76
CA CYS A 271 -17.35 -4.70 3.83
C CYS A 271 -17.52 -5.55 2.57
N THR A 272 -18.76 -5.74 2.13
CA THR A 272 -19.11 -6.53 0.96
C THR A 272 -18.54 -5.93 -0.31
N TYR A 273 -18.71 -4.62 -0.52
CA TYR A 273 -18.15 -3.92 -1.68
C TYR A 273 -16.64 -4.14 -1.81
N ARG A 274 -15.90 -3.95 -0.71
CA ARG A 274 -14.44 -4.07 -0.71
C ARG A 274 -13.99 -5.52 -0.93
N ILE A 275 -14.53 -6.46 -0.16
CA ILE A 275 -14.13 -7.88 -0.24
C ILE A 275 -14.49 -8.46 -1.61
N HIS A 276 -15.69 -8.15 -2.12
CA HIS A 276 -16.11 -8.59 -3.45
C HIS A 276 -15.19 -8.07 -4.56
N SER A 277 -14.77 -6.79 -4.49
CA SER A 277 -13.82 -6.22 -5.44
C SER A 277 -12.48 -6.97 -5.44
N ILE A 278 -11.98 -7.38 -4.28
CA ILE A 278 -10.71 -8.11 -4.16
C ILE A 278 -10.85 -9.53 -4.70
N VAL A 279 -11.88 -10.26 -4.27
CA VAL A 279 -12.16 -11.62 -4.73
C VAL A 279 -12.32 -11.67 -6.25
N ASN A 280 -13.04 -10.71 -6.84
CA ASN A 280 -13.17 -10.61 -8.29
C ASN A 280 -11.85 -10.33 -9.02
N LYS A 281 -10.89 -9.65 -8.39
CA LYS A 281 -9.56 -9.42 -8.99
C LYS A 281 -8.68 -10.66 -8.95
N ILE A 282 -8.85 -11.50 -7.94
CA ILE A 282 -8.10 -12.75 -7.78
C ILE A 282 -8.62 -13.83 -8.74
N ILE A 283 -9.94 -13.94 -8.89
CA ILE A 283 -10.57 -15.00 -9.71
C ILE A 283 -10.50 -14.71 -11.22
N LYS A 284 -10.31 -13.44 -11.62
CA LYS A 284 -10.17 -13.01 -13.02
C LYS A 284 -8.74 -13.16 -13.53
#